data_AF-A0A1I1WKQ0-F1
#
_entry.id   AF-A0A1I1WKQ0-F1
#
_cell.length_a   1.000
_cell.length_b   1.000
_cell.length_c   1.000
_cell.angle_alpha   90.00
_cell.angle_beta   90.00
_cell.angle_gamma   90.00
#
_symmetry.space_group_name_H-M   'P 1'
#
loop_
_entity.id
_entity.type
_entity.pdbx_description
1 polymer ?
#
loop_
_entity_poly.entity_id
_entity_poly.type
_entity_poly.pdbx_seq_one_letter_code
_entity_poly.pdbx_strand_id
1 'polypeptide(L)'
;MPADSSRNEALRAVRALQIAPIHYNAIQLGIAPRRFLSEVTGLSETRLASTAQTLRPRTIVDAQRHAVTYLRKQLVSRGYPESAIDERIAGQAQLQASGGAAWAGYWYAENFVHRPLLDACVRTGIRFDMFLAEAETALVNGDLAAFTIRCADFIGQWAMPAEVAATCQVEKSSVFRDASTWDDAWQAAHKLLLAAFFDQFAQFDAVWGGCFITHLPPRSLVALIAPKWPGGLRVIRPVRRLIVLSFSLHHWVRYKRWPDRAPGATEVSQKLSSWDRQDIANLFDGTKRLRLPDFEKMWDELGSCFGHGWELSGPFALARIAIAWQREMIVVGPDQKLRSFTTLGEDYHALWRWRHSQRPPAPPGAPQGRDQWPLWLED
;
A
#
# COMPACT_ATOMS: atom_id res chain seq x y z
N MET A 1 0.88 24.50 -24.09
CA MET A 1 0.85 23.04 -24.35
C MET A 1 -0.46 22.72 -25.06
N PRO A 2 -0.58 21.68 -25.90
CA PRO A 2 -1.88 21.33 -26.51
C PRO A 2 -2.87 20.98 -25.39
N ALA A 3 -4.12 21.50 -25.46
CA ALA A 3 -5.16 21.29 -24.45
C ALA A 3 -5.47 19.80 -24.16
N ASP A 4 -5.10 18.89 -25.07
CA ASP A 4 -5.20 17.43 -24.88
C ASP A 4 -4.13 16.84 -23.93
N SER A 5 -3.04 17.56 -23.61
CA SER A 5 -1.94 17.02 -22.80
C SER A 5 -2.37 16.73 -21.37
N SER A 6 -2.99 17.70 -20.69
CA SER A 6 -3.39 17.57 -19.27
C SER A 6 -4.52 16.56 -19.08
N ARG A 7 -5.50 16.50 -19.99
CA ARG A 7 -6.51 15.44 -19.99
C ARG A 7 -5.88 14.06 -20.10
N ASN A 8 -4.92 13.90 -21.01
CA ASN A 8 -4.24 12.61 -21.22
C ASN A 8 -3.33 12.24 -20.03
N GLU A 9 -2.72 13.22 -19.36
CA GLU A 9 -2.00 13.00 -18.10
C GLU A 9 -2.93 12.55 -16.97
N ALA A 10 -4.04 13.26 -16.77
CA ALA A 10 -5.06 12.89 -15.80
C ALA A 10 -5.58 11.46 -16.03
N LEU A 11 -5.88 11.13 -17.29
CA LEU A 11 -6.34 9.80 -17.67
C LEU A 11 -5.30 8.71 -17.40
N ARG A 12 -4.01 8.99 -17.65
CA ARG A 12 -2.92 8.07 -17.31
C ARG A 12 -2.81 7.85 -15.80
N ALA A 13 -2.93 8.92 -15.01
CA ALA A 13 -2.85 8.84 -13.55
C ALA A 13 -4.02 8.04 -12.96
N VAL A 14 -5.26 8.34 -13.36
CA VAL A 14 -6.46 7.60 -12.91
C VAL A 14 -6.33 6.11 -13.23
N ARG A 15 -5.91 5.77 -14.45
CA ARG A 15 -5.72 4.35 -14.83
C ARG A 15 -4.60 3.67 -14.07
N ALA A 16 -3.47 4.35 -13.86
CA ALA A 16 -2.39 3.80 -13.07
C ALA A 16 -2.86 3.45 -11.64
N LEU A 17 -3.70 4.31 -11.05
CA LEU A 17 -4.29 4.07 -9.73
C LEU A 17 -5.31 2.93 -9.72
N GLN A 18 -6.13 2.77 -10.76
CA GLN A 18 -7.07 1.65 -10.87
C GLN A 18 -6.37 0.29 -10.96
N ILE A 19 -5.21 0.21 -11.62
CA ILE A 19 -4.48 -1.06 -11.81
C ILE A 19 -3.42 -1.32 -10.73
N ALA A 20 -3.09 -0.32 -9.91
CA ALA A 20 -2.05 -0.42 -8.88
C ALA A 20 -2.25 -1.62 -7.93
N PRO A 21 -3.46 -1.91 -7.42
CA PRO A 21 -3.72 -3.12 -6.62
C PRO A 21 -3.30 -4.43 -7.29
N ILE A 22 -3.57 -4.55 -8.59
CA ILE A 22 -3.26 -5.75 -9.38
C ILE A 22 -1.74 -5.87 -9.53
N HIS A 23 -1.06 -4.76 -9.80
CA HIS A 23 0.40 -4.72 -9.85
C HIS A 23 0.98 -5.13 -8.49
N TYR A 24 0.50 -4.57 -7.39
CA TYR A 24 1.01 -4.87 -6.05
C TYR A 24 0.92 -6.36 -5.74
N ASN A 25 -0.21 -7.00 -6.06
CA ASN A 25 -0.38 -8.44 -5.89
C ASN A 25 0.64 -9.25 -6.72
N ALA A 26 0.84 -8.91 -7.99
CA ALA A 26 1.84 -9.57 -8.83
C ALA A 26 3.26 -9.41 -8.27
N ILE A 27 3.60 -8.21 -7.80
CA ILE A 27 4.92 -7.89 -7.24
C ILE A 27 5.19 -8.71 -5.98
N GLN A 28 4.20 -8.81 -5.09
CA GLN A 28 4.30 -9.58 -3.85
C GLN A 28 4.55 -11.07 -4.10
N LEU A 29 4.09 -11.60 -5.23
CA LEU A 29 4.33 -12.98 -5.67
C LEU A 29 5.64 -13.15 -6.45
N GLY A 30 6.39 -12.08 -6.69
CA GLY A 30 7.61 -12.10 -7.51
C GLY A 30 7.34 -12.19 -9.02
N ILE A 31 6.10 -11.99 -9.44
CA ILE A 31 5.72 -11.99 -10.85
C ILE A 31 5.97 -10.57 -11.41
N ALA A 32 6.35 -10.46 -12.68
CA ALA A 32 6.41 -9.17 -13.34
C ALA A 32 4.98 -8.66 -13.61
N PRO A 33 4.59 -7.43 -13.20
CA PRO A 33 3.23 -6.92 -13.40
C PRO A 33 2.76 -7.02 -14.84
N ARG A 34 3.62 -6.70 -15.82
CA ARG A 34 3.31 -6.82 -17.25
C ARG A 34 3.03 -8.26 -17.68
N ARG A 35 3.87 -9.21 -17.24
CA ARG A 35 3.67 -10.63 -17.50
C ARG A 35 2.38 -11.14 -16.85
N PHE A 36 2.14 -10.76 -15.60
CA PHE A 36 0.91 -11.10 -14.89
C PHE A 36 -0.32 -10.56 -15.64
N LEU A 37 -0.31 -9.28 -16.00
CA LEU A 37 -1.38 -8.69 -16.82
C LEU A 37 -1.50 -9.40 -18.17
N SER A 38 -0.41 -9.76 -18.82
CA SER A 38 -0.43 -10.48 -20.10
C SER A 38 -1.11 -11.85 -19.97
N GLU A 39 -0.71 -12.65 -18.98
CA GLU A 39 -1.29 -13.97 -18.68
C GLU A 39 -2.78 -13.86 -18.36
N VAL A 40 -3.16 -12.82 -17.62
CA VAL A 40 -4.51 -12.65 -17.10
C VAL A 40 -5.47 -12.04 -18.13
N THR A 41 -4.96 -11.16 -19.00
CA THR A 41 -5.79 -10.41 -19.97
C THR A 41 -5.72 -10.97 -21.38
N GLY A 42 -4.77 -11.86 -21.67
CA GLY A 42 -4.46 -12.33 -23.03
C GLY A 42 -3.83 -11.28 -23.94
N LEU A 43 -3.51 -10.09 -23.43
CA LEU A 43 -2.81 -9.05 -24.17
C LEU A 43 -1.31 -9.35 -24.21
N SER A 44 -0.63 -9.05 -25.31
CA SER A 44 0.83 -9.22 -25.38
C SER A 44 1.56 -8.21 -24.48
N GLU A 45 2.70 -8.61 -23.90
CA GLU A 45 3.54 -7.72 -23.10
C GLU A 45 3.98 -6.47 -23.89
N THR A 46 4.23 -6.61 -25.20
CA THR A 46 4.56 -5.49 -26.09
C THR A 46 3.41 -4.49 -26.19
N ARG A 47 2.16 -4.97 -26.27
CA ARG A 47 0.97 -4.12 -26.28
C ARG A 47 0.79 -3.41 -24.94
N LEU A 48 1.08 -4.10 -23.83
CA LEU A 48 1.08 -3.50 -22.48
C LEU A 48 2.25 -2.51 -22.26
N ALA A 49 3.34 -2.63 -23.03
CA ALA A 49 4.53 -1.77 -22.93
C ALA A 49 4.46 -0.53 -23.81
N SER A 50 3.91 -0.65 -25.03
CA SER A 50 3.79 0.44 -26.00
C SER A 50 2.67 1.43 -25.66
N THR A 51 1.90 1.13 -24.62
CA THR A 51 0.71 1.88 -24.32
C THR A 51 0.56 2.06 -22.81
N ALA A 52 0.52 3.31 -22.39
CA ALA A 52 -0.29 3.68 -21.23
C ALA A 52 -1.81 3.51 -21.56
N GLN A 53 -2.20 2.49 -22.34
CA GLN A 53 -3.58 2.26 -22.78
C GLN A 53 -4.34 1.57 -21.67
N THR A 54 -5.42 2.24 -21.29
CA THR A 54 -6.78 1.69 -21.34
C THR A 54 -6.87 0.17 -21.33
N LEU A 55 -6.65 -0.44 -20.17
CA LEU A 55 -7.30 -1.73 -19.95
C LEU A 55 -8.80 -1.44 -20.02
N ARG A 56 -9.53 -2.14 -20.89
CA ARG A 56 -10.99 -1.97 -20.94
C ARG A 56 -11.54 -2.29 -19.53
N PRO A 57 -12.62 -1.65 -19.07
CA PRO A 57 -13.20 -1.96 -17.76
C PRO A 57 -13.40 -3.47 -17.54
N ARG A 58 -13.89 -4.19 -18.58
CA ARG A 58 -13.99 -5.65 -18.58
C ARG A 58 -12.66 -6.37 -18.33
N THR A 59 -11.56 -5.88 -18.91
CA THR A 59 -10.21 -6.43 -18.71
C THR A 59 -9.72 -6.24 -17.28
N ILE A 60 -10.05 -5.10 -16.64
CA ILE A 60 -9.74 -4.87 -15.22
C ILE A 60 -10.55 -5.83 -14.34
N VAL A 61 -11.84 -6.00 -14.62
CA VAL A 61 -12.72 -6.95 -13.91
C VAL A 61 -12.24 -8.39 -14.07
N ASP A 62 -11.91 -8.82 -15.29
CA ASP A 62 -11.38 -10.15 -15.57
C ASP A 62 -10.05 -10.36 -14.83
N ALA A 63 -9.21 -9.31 -14.76
CA ALA A 63 -7.96 -9.39 -14.04
C ALA A 63 -8.09 -9.48 -12.53
N GLN A 64 -9.05 -8.75 -11.95
CA GLN A 64 -9.43 -8.89 -10.55
C GLN A 64 -9.97 -10.29 -10.27
N ARG A 65 -10.86 -10.83 -11.11
CA ARG A 65 -11.41 -12.18 -10.95
C ARG A 65 -10.32 -13.25 -11.00
N HIS A 66 -9.35 -13.10 -11.90
CA HIS A 66 -8.22 -14.01 -11.98
C HIS A 66 -7.33 -13.90 -10.73
N ALA A 67 -7.05 -12.68 -10.25
CA ALA A 67 -6.30 -12.47 -9.01
C ALA A 67 -7.00 -13.11 -7.81
N VAL A 68 -8.33 -13.03 -7.71
CA VAL A 68 -9.13 -13.71 -6.68
C VAL A 68 -9.04 -15.23 -6.82
N THR A 69 -9.15 -15.77 -8.03
CA THR A 69 -8.97 -17.22 -8.29
C THR A 69 -7.58 -17.69 -7.89
N TYR A 70 -6.55 -16.91 -8.21
CA TYR A 70 -5.18 -17.21 -7.84
C TYR A 70 -4.99 -17.16 -6.32
N LEU A 71 -5.52 -16.13 -5.65
CA LEU A 71 -5.50 -16.00 -4.21
C LEU A 71 -6.23 -17.18 -3.53
N ARG A 72 -7.40 -17.60 -4.05
CA ARG A 72 -8.10 -18.81 -3.58
C ARG A 72 -7.18 -20.02 -3.65
N LYS A 73 -6.56 -20.29 -4.80
CA LYS A 73 -5.64 -21.43 -4.96
C LYS A 73 -4.49 -21.38 -3.96
N GLN A 74 -3.92 -20.21 -3.73
CA GLN A 74 -2.87 -20.00 -2.73
C GLN A 74 -3.37 -20.28 -1.31
N LEU A 75 -4.51 -19.72 -0.91
CA LEU A 75 -5.10 -19.95 0.41
C LEU A 75 -5.45 -21.42 0.65
N VAL A 76 -6.02 -22.10 -0.35
CA VAL A 76 -6.30 -23.55 -0.28
C VAL A 76 -5.02 -24.35 -0.10
N SER A 77 -3.97 -24.05 -0.88
CA SER A 77 -2.66 -24.71 -0.74
C SER A 77 -2.01 -24.48 0.63
N ARG A 78 -2.43 -23.44 1.35
CA ARG A 78 -1.99 -23.09 2.71
C ARG A 78 -2.88 -23.70 3.81
N GLY A 79 -3.83 -24.55 3.45
CA GLY A 79 -4.69 -25.26 4.40
C GLY A 79 -5.88 -24.46 4.94
N TYR A 80 -6.21 -23.31 4.33
CA TYR A 80 -7.41 -22.57 4.71
C TYR A 80 -8.67 -23.33 4.24
N PRO A 81 -9.73 -23.42 5.08
CA PRO A 81 -10.96 -24.10 4.70
C PRO A 81 -11.63 -23.43 3.50
N GLU A 82 -12.00 -24.22 2.49
CA GLU A 82 -12.66 -23.70 1.29
C GLU A 82 -13.96 -22.97 1.59
N SER A 83 -14.76 -23.43 2.57
CA SER A 83 -16.00 -22.76 2.99
C SER A 83 -15.75 -21.35 3.54
N ALA A 84 -14.70 -21.15 4.34
CA ALA A 84 -14.32 -19.84 4.85
C ALA A 84 -13.75 -18.93 3.75
N ILE A 85 -13.14 -19.52 2.71
CA ILE A 85 -12.72 -18.79 1.52
C ILE A 85 -13.94 -18.39 0.67
N ASP A 86 -14.90 -19.29 0.48
CA ASP A 86 -16.09 -19.10 -0.36
C ASP A 86 -17.09 -18.11 0.25
N GLU A 87 -17.37 -18.18 1.55
CA GLU A 87 -18.20 -17.19 2.27
C GLU A 87 -17.61 -15.77 2.12
N ARG A 88 -16.28 -15.69 2.10
CA ARG A 88 -15.55 -14.43 2.01
C ARG A 88 -15.45 -13.92 0.55
N ILE A 89 -15.22 -14.80 -0.42
CA ILE A 89 -15.34 -14.45 -1.85
C ILE A 89 -16.77 -14.00 -2.17
N ALA A 90 -17.80 -14.60 -1.56
CA ALA A 90 -19.19 -14.16 -1.71
C ALA A 90 -19.41 -12.73 -1.17
N GLY A 91 -18.78 -12.37 -0.05
CA GLY A 91 -18.73 -10.98 0.42
C GLY A 91 -18.03 -10.02 -0.56
N GLN A 92 -17.03 -10.52 -1.29
CA GLN A 92 -16.36 -9.78 -2.36
C GLN A 92 -17.22 -9.65 -3.64
N ALA A 93 -18.19 -10.54 -3.88
CA ALA A 93 -19.08 -10.48 -5.05
C ALA A 93 -19.97 -9.22 -5.05
N GLN A 94 -20.32 -8.68 -3.87
CA GLN A 94 -20.98 -7.37 -3.75
C GLN A 94 -20.09 -6.22 -4.25
N LEU A 95 -18.76 -6.34 -4.12
CA LEU A 95 -17.77 -5.38 -4.66
C LEU A 95 -17.56 -5.54 -6.18
N GLN A 96 -17.91 -6.71 -6.74
CA GLN A 96 -17.88 -6.95 -8.19
C GLN A 96 -19.12 -6.40 -8.90
N ALA A 97 -20.28 -6.40 -8.23
CA ALA A 97 -21.51 -5.80 -8.75
C ALA A 97 -21.39 -4.28 -8.99
N SER A 98 -20.49 -3.60 -8.27
CA SER A 98 -20.17 -2.17 -8.44
C SER A 98 -19.10 -1.88 -9.52
N GLY A 99 -18.79 -2.83 -10.41
CA GLY A 99 -17.99 -2.55 -11.62
C GLY A 99 -16.47 -2.60 -11.47
N GLY A 100 -15.95 -3.31 -10.45
CA GLY A 100 -14.51 -3.62 -10.36
C GLY A 100 -13.74 -2.79 -9.34
N ALA A 101 -14.11 -2.89 -8.06
CA ALA A 101 -13.46 -2.19 -6.95
C ALA A 101 -12.08 -2.82 -6.60
N ALA A 102 -11.01 -2.35 -7.26
CA ALA A 102 -9.66 -2.88 -7.16
C ALA A 102 -9.05 -2.66 -5.77
N TRP A 103 -9.16 -1.43 -5.25
CA TRP A 103 -8.63 -1.04 -3.95
C TRP A 103 -9.43 -1.66 -2.80
N ALA A 104 -10.75 -1.66 -2.92
CA ALA A 104 -11.59 -2.38 -1.96
C ALA A 104 -11.23 -3.86 -1.91
N GLY A 105 -11.07 -4.50 -3.07
CA GLY A 105 -10.65 -5.90 -3.19
C GLY A 105 -9.26 -6.16 -2.59
N TYR A 106 -8.32 -5.23 -2.76
CA TYR A 106 -6.99 -5.31 -2.14
C TYR A 106 -7.08 -5.34 -0.61
N TRP A 107 -7.75 -4.36 -0.01
CA TRP A 107 -7.92 -4.33 1.45
C TRP A 107 -8.76 -5.49 1.98
N TYR A 108 -9.72 -5.96 1.19
CA TYR A 108 -10.50 -7.12 1.54
C TYR A 108 -9.66 -8.40 1.55
N ALA A 109 -8.74 -8.56 0.59
CA ALA A 109 -7.80 -9.68 0.57
C ALA A 109 -6.86 -9.67 1.80
N GLU A 110 -6.49 -8.51 2.31
CA GLU A 110 -5.69 -8.39 3.53
C GLU A 110 -6.44 -8.88 4.78
N ASN A 111 -7.78 -8.88 4.79
CA ASN A 111 -8.56 -9.46 5.89
C ASN A 111 -8.37 -10.98 6.05
N PHE A 112 -7.83 -11.69 5.05
CA PHE A 112 -7.54 -13.12 5.15
C PHE A 112 -6.30 -13.41 6.00
N VAL A 113 -5.40 -12.44 6.14
CA VAL A 113 -4.07 -12.63 6.76
C VAL A 113 -3.97 -11.88 8.10
N HIS A 114 -4.88 -10.94 8.39
CA HIS A 114 -4.75 -10.01 9.51
C HIS A 114 -5.89 -10.06 10.53
N ARG A 115 -5.51 -9.91 11.81
CA ARG A 115 -6.40 -9.79 12.97
C ARG A 115 -6.50 -8.33 13.46
N PRO A 116 -6.67 -7.38 12.55
CA PRO A 116 -7.99 -6.73 12.58
C PRO A 116 -8.73 -6.78 11.26
N LEU A 117 -10.06 -6.78 11.35
CA LEU A 117 -10.94 -6.50 10.22
C LEU A 117 -10.66 -5.08 9.72
N LEU A 118 -10.32 -4.96 8.43
CA LEU A 118 -9.97 -3.73 7.74
C LEU A 118 -11.19 -3.08 7.09
N ASP A 119 -12.39 -3.18 7.68
CA ASP A 119 -13.64 -2.69 7.08
C ASP A 119 -13.59 -1.20 6.72
N ALA A 120 -12.93 -0.39 7.57
CA ALA A 120 -12.73 1.03 7.28
C ALA A 120 -11.83 1.26 6.05
N CYS A 121 -10.84 0.38 5.83
CA CYS A 121 -9.98 0.40 4.65
C CYS A 121 -10.77 -0.04 3.41
N VAL A 122 -11.59 -1.09 3.52
CA VAL A 122 -12.46 -1.54 2.43
C VAL A 122 -13.43 -0.43 2.02
N ARG A 123 -14.11 0.23 2.96
CA ARG A 123 -15.00 1.38 2.66
C ARG A 123 -14.26 2.54 1.99
N THR A 124 -13.04 2.82 2.42
CA THR A 124 -12.20 3.86 1.82
C THR A 124 -11.71 3.47 0.42
N GLY A 125 -11.45 2.18 0.20
CA GLY A 125 -11.19 1.61 -1.12
C GLY A 125 -12.38 1.73 -2.07
N ILE A 126 -13.60 1.37 -1.63
CA ILE A 126 -14.82 1.47 -2.45
C ILE A 126 -15.04 2.91 -2.95
N ARG A 127 -14.96 3.89 -2.05
CA ARG A 127 -15.14 5.30 -2.41
C ARG A 127 -14.10 5.75 -3.44
N PHE A 128 -12.85 5.31 -3.28
CA PHE A 128 -11.78 5.66 -4.20
C PHE A 128 -11.95 4.98 -5.56
N ASP A 129 -12.32 3.69 -5.58
CA ASP A 129 -12.61 2.97 -6.82
C ASP A 129 -13.77 3.59 -7.60
N MET A 130 -14.86 3.98 -6.91
CA MET A 130 -16.00 4.69 -7.52
C MET A 130 -15.56 6.02 -8.13
N PHE A 131 -14.81 6.83 -7.38
CA PHE A 131 -14.28 8.10 -7.87
C PHE A 131 -13.40 7.91 -9.11
N LEU A 132 -12.48 6.94 -9.10
CA LEU A 132 -11.60 6.67 -10.23
C LEU A 132 -12.39 6.25 -11.49
N ALA A 133 -13.42 5.41 -11.34
CA ALA A 133 -14.26 4.96 -12.46
C ALA A 133 -15.09 6.12 -13.07
N GLU A 134 -15.68 6.96 -12.24
CA GLU A 134 -16.44 8.13 -12.69
C GLU A 134 -15.53 9.19 -13.33
N ALA A 135 -14.36 9.43 -12.75
CA ALA A 135 -13.35 10.34 -13.30
C ALA A 135 -12.82 9.84 -14.66
N GLU A 136 -12.53 8.54 -14.79
CA GLU A 136 -12.11 7.95 -16.06
C GLU A 136 -13.17 8.16 -17.15
N THR A 137 -14.44 7.92 -16.82
CA THR A 137 -15.56 8.07 -17.77
C THR A 137 -15.62 9.50 -18.31
N ALA A 138 -15.52 10.50 -17.43
CA ALA A 138 -15.50 11.91 -17.83
C ALA A 138 -14.28 12.25 -18.71
N LEU A 139 -13.09 11.77 -18.32
CA LEU A 139 -11.84 11.99 -19.06
C LEU A 139 -11.86 11.36 -20.46
N VAL A 140 -12.43 10.16 -20.60
CA VAL A 140 -12.59 9.47 -21.90
C VAL A 140 -13.55 10.22 -22.81
N ASN A 141 -14.64 10.75 -22.25
CA ASN A 141 -15.63 11.51 -23.01
C ASN A 141 -15.19 12.95 -23.32
N GLY A 142 -14.05 13.40 -22.77
CA GLY A 142 -13.61 14.79 -22.89
C GLY A 142 -14.54 15.78 -22.18
N ASP A 143 -15.30 15.31 -21.19
CA ASP A 143 -16.27 16.11 -20.45
C ASP A 143 -15.62 16.72 -19.19
N LEU A 144 -15.13 17.96 -19.35
CA LEU A 144 -14.49 18.71 -18.27
C LEU A 144 -15.47 19.02 -17.12
N ALA A 145 -16.73 19.32 -17.46
CA ALA A 145 -17.75 19.66 -16.46
C ALA A 145 -18.07 18.44 -15.58
N ALA A 146 -18.25 17.27 -16.20
CA ALA A 146 -18.42 16.04 -15.44
C ALA A 146 -17.18 15.75 -14.57
N PHE A 147 -15.97 15.87 -15.11
CA PHE A 147 -14.74 15.59 -14.34
C PHE A 147 -14.58 16.47 -13.10
N THR A 148 -14.80 17.77 -13.26
CA THR A 148 -14.70 18.75 -12.16
C THR A 148 -15.78 18.55 -11.11
N ILE A 149 -17.01 18.24 -11.51
CA ILE A 149 -18.10 17.86 -10.59
C ILE A 149 -17.70 16.63 -9.77
N ARG A 150 -17.17 15.58 -10.41
CA ARG A 150 -16.74 14.36 -9.70
C ARG A 150 -15.63 14.62 -8.69
N CYS A 151 -14.66 15.47 -9.02
CA CYS A 151 -13.62 15.87 -8.06
C CYS A 151 -14.22 16.65 -6.87
N ALA A 152 -15.10 17.62 -7.15
CA ALA A 152 -15.75 18.43 -6.13
C ALA A 152 -16.64 17.59 -5.19
N ASP A 153 -17.39 16.64 -5.73
CA ASP A 153 -18.25 15.72 -4.99
C ASP A 153 -17.42 14.76 -4.14
N PHE A 154 -16.33 14.22 -4.68
CA PHE A 154 -15.43 13.35 -3.93
C PHE A 154 -14.83 14.07 -2.71
N ILE A 155 -14.40 15.33 -2.86
CA ILE A 155 -13.93 16.15 -1.72
C ILE A 155 -15.02 16.31 -0.67
N GLY A 156 -16.26 16.60 -1.09
CA GLY A 156 -17.40 16.72 -0.19
C GLY A 156 -17.67 15.44 0.59
N GLN A 157 -17.62 14.28 -0.07
CA GLN A 157 -17.80 12.96 0.54
C GLN A 157 -16.63 12.52 1.42
N TRP A 158 -15.42 12.99 1.10
CA TRP A 158 -14.22 12.65 1.86
C TRP A 158 -14.25 13.27 3.27
N ALA A 159 -14.95 14.41 3.42
CA ALA A 159 -15.20 15.09 4.69
C ALA A 159 -13.92 15.34 5.50
N MET A 160 -12.82 15.64 4.81
CA MET A 160 -11.54 15.95 5.42
C MET A 160 -11.59 17.31 6.13
N PRO A 161 -11.06 17.42 7.38
CA PRO A 161 -10.94 18.70 8.07
C PRO A 161 -10.10 19.68 7.27
N ALA A 162 -10.46 20.97 7.31
CA ALA A 162 -9.81 22.02 6.53
C ALA A 162 -8.29 22.10 6.79
N GLU A 163 -7.85 21.85 8.01
CA GLU A 163 -6.42 21.85 8.40
C GLU A 163 -5.63 20.73 7.74
N VAL A 164 -6.24 19.53 7.66
CA VAL A 164 -5.64 18.36 7.01
C VAL A 164 -5.63 18.58 5.50
N ALA A 165 -6.73 19.10 4.94
CA ALA A 165 -6.83 19.43 3.51
C ALA A 165 -5.78 20.47 3.10
N ALA A 166 -5.58 21.52 3.92
CA ALA A 166 -4.54 22.53 3.68
C ALA A 166 -3.13 21.93 3.70
N THR A 167 -2.85 21.04 4.65
CA THR A 167 -1.53 20.36 4.76
C THR A 167 -1.28 19.46 3.56
N CYS A 168 -2.30 18.72 3.11
CA CYS A 168 -2.24 17.85 1.93
C CYS A 168 -2.35 18.64 0.61
N GLN A 169 -2.51 19.97 0.68
CA GLN A 169 -2.75 20.85 -0.46
C GLN A 169 -3.93 20.40 -1.34
N VAL A 170 -4.94 19.80 -0.72
CA VAL A 170 -6.19 19.44 -1.41
C VAL A 170 -7.00 20.71 -1.60
N GLU A 171 -7.24 21.06 -2.86
CA GLU A 171 -8.01 22.25 -3.21
C GLU A 171 -9.46 22.14 -2.75
N LYS A 172 -10.10 23.28 -2.49
CA LYS A 172 -11.52 23.33 -2.13
C LYS A 172 -12.39 22.89 -3.31
N SER A 173 -13.57 22.35 -3.05
CA SER A 173 -14.55 21.99 -4.09
C SER A 173 -14.89 23.14 -5.04
N SER A 174 -14.84 24.40 -4.59
CA SER A 174 -15.06 25.57 -5.44
C SER A 174 -14.01 25.71 -6.55
N VAL A 175 -12.74 25.41 -6.27
CA VAL A 175 -11.64 25.49 -7.26
C VAL A 175 -11.91 24.57 -8.45
N PHE A 176 -12.45 23.37 -8.20
CA PHE A 176 -12.86 22.47 -9.28
C PHE A 176 -14.07 23.00 -10.05
N ARG A 177 -15.08 23.55 -9.36
CA ARG A 177 -16.28 24.10 -10.01
C ARG A 177 -15.98 25.32 -10.89
N ASP A 178 -14.95 26.09 -10.53
CA ASP A 178 -14.51 27.28 -11.25
C ASP A 178 -13.50 26.95 -12.37
N ALA A 179 -13.00 25.72 -12.44
CA ALA A 179 -12.02 25.31 -13.45
C ALA A 179 -12.65 25.32 -14.85
N SER A 180 -12.11 26.17 -15.73
CA SER A 180 -12.60 26.35 -17.10
C SER A 180 -11.74 25.64 -18.15
N THR A 181 -10.58 25.12 -17.75
CA THR A 181 -9.64 24.39 -18.63
C THR A 181 -9.18 23.07 -18.02
N TRP A 182 -8.70 22.15 -18.86
CA TRP A 182 -8.09 20.90 -18.42
C TRP A 182 -6.81 21.11 -17.60
N ASP A 183 -6.05 22.17 -17.88
CA ASP A 183 -4.82 22.48 -17.15
C ASP A 183 -5.16 22.87 -15.70
N ASP A 184 -6.15 23.74 -15.51
CA ASP A 184 -6.62 24.16 -14.17
C ASP A 184 -7.16 22.97 -13.38
N ALA A 185 -8.03 22.18 -14.02
CA ALA A 185 -8.63 21.01 -13.38
C ALA A 185 -7.58 19.95 -13.02
N TRP A 186 -6.56 19.74 -13.86
CA TRP A 186 -5.52 18.76 -13.62
C TRP A 186 -4.57 19.15 -12.48
N GLN A 187 -4.17 20.43 -12.42
CA GLN A 187 -3.31 20.92 -11.33
C GLN A 187 -3.93 20.69 -9.95
N ALA A 188 -5.24 20.90 -9.83
CA ALA A 188 -6.00 20.59 -8.61
C ALA A 188 -6.18 19.08 -8.40
N ALA A 189 -6.56 18.34 -9.45
CA ALA A 189 -6.87 16.92 -9.37
C ALA A 189 -5.65 16.06 -9.03
N HIS A 190 -4.44 16.41 -9.48
CA HIS A 190 -3.23 15.65 -9.19
C HIS A 190 -2.97 15.54 -7.67
N LYS A 191 -3.10 16.64 -6.94
CA LYS A 191 -2.93 16.66 -5.48
C LYS A 191 -4.04 15.86 -4.78
N LEU A 192 -5.27 16.00 -5.25
CA LEU A 192 -6.41 15.22 -4.77
C LEU A 192 -6.17 13.70 -4.91
N LEU A 193 -5.73 13.25 -6.09
CA LEU A 193 -5.44 11.85 -6.36
C LEU A 193 -4.32 11.31 -5.48
N LEU A 194 -3.25 12.07 -5.30
CA LEU A 194 -2.12 11.67 -4.46
C LEU A 194 -2.54 11.55 -2.98
N ALA A 195 -3.27 12.53 -2.47
CA ALA A 195 -3.76 12.50 -1.09
C ALA A 195 -4.78 11.35 -0.88
N ALA A 196 -5.66 11.11 -1.85
CA ALA A 196 -6.62 9.99 -1.79
C ALA A 196 -5.93 8.62 -1.84
N PHE A 197 -4.84 8.50 -2.61
CA PHE A 197 -3.98 7.32 -2.63
C PHE A 197 -3.30 7.09 -1.27
N PHE A 198 -2.68 8.13 -0.68
CA PHE A 198 -2.02 8.00 0.61
C PHE A 198 -2.99 7.77 1.78
N ASP A 199 -4.23 8.25 1.66
CA ASP A 199 -5.28 8.03 2.64
C ASP A 199 -5.69 6.55 2.76
N GLN A 200 -5.54 5.76 1.68
CA GLN A 200 -5.71 4.30 1.76
C GLN A 200 -4.74 3.70 2.78
N PHE A 201 -3.47 4.12 2.74
CA PHE A 201 -2.43 3.63 3.65
C PHE A 201 -2.54 4.26 5.04
N ALA A 202 -2.95 5.52 5.15
CA ALA A 202 -3.19 6.17 6.44
C ALA A 202 -4.36 5.50 7.18
N GLN A 203 -5.44 5.14 6.48
CA GLN A 203 -6.57 4.41 7.03
C GLN A 203 -6.16 2.99 7.46
N PHE A 204 -5.36 2.30 6.64
CA PHE A 204 -4.77 1.01 7.00
C PHE A 204 -3.94 1.13 8.28
N ASP A 205 -3.03 2.08 8.33
CA ASP A 205 -2.11 2.25 9.45
C ASP A 205 -2.83 2.65 10.74
N ALA A 206 -3.88 3.47 10.63
CA ALA A 206 -4.77 3.77 11.74
C ALA A 206 -5.47 2.52 12.28
N VAL A 207 -5.99 1.63 11.42
CA VAL A 207 -6.66 0.39 11.89
C VAL A 207 -5.64 -0.61 12.43
N TRP A 208 -4.58 -0.87 11.67
CA TRP A 208 -3.61 -1.92 11.91
C TRP A 208 -2.70 -1.57 13.10
N GLY A 209 -2.22 -0.32 13.20
CA GLY A 209 -1.24 0.11 14.20
C GLY A 209 -1.70 -0.05 15.65
N GLY A 210 -2.99 0.15 15.95
CA GLY A 210 -3.48 -0.06 17.33
C GLY A 210 -3.89 -1.49 17.66
N CYS A 211 -3.73 -2.46 16.75
CA CYS A 211 -4.07 -3.85 17.02
C CYS A 211 -2.85 -4.70 17.38
N PHE A 212 -1.67 -4.39 16.85
CA PHE A 212 -0.47 -5.22 17.03
C PHE A 212 0.50 -4.71 18.08
N ILE A 213 0.43 -3.42 18.42
CA ILE A 213 1.49 -2.75 19.20
C ILE A 213 0.88 -1.83 20.27
N THR A 214 -0.06 -2.39 21.04
CA THR A 214 -0.83 -1.65 22.06
C THR A 214 0.01 -1.14 23.23
N HIS A 215 1.18 -1.73 23.48
CA HIS A 215 2.11 -1.34 24.54
C HIS A 215 3.06 -0.18 24.14
N LEU A 216 3.05 0.24 22.87
CA LEU A 216 3.78 1.42 22.40
C LEU A 216 2.83 2.58 22.11
N PRO A 217 3.33 3.83 22.21
CA PRO A 217 2.64 5.00 21.72
C PRO A 217 2.20 4.80 20.26
N PRO A 218 0.98 5.23 19.89
CA PRO A 218 0.53 5.18 18.51
C PRO A 218 1.52 5.84 17.57
N ARG A 219 1.88 5.13 16.50
CA ARG A 219 2.79 5.60 15.47
C ARG A 219 2.38 5.09 14.11
N SER A 220 2.73 5.84 13.07
CA SER A 220 2.59 5.36 11.71
C SER A 220 3.60 4.25 11.41
N LEU A 221 3.12 3.02 11.23
CA LEU A 221 3.94 1.86 10.90
C LEU A 221 4.36 1.88 9.43
N VAL A 222 3.52 2.45 8.56
CA VAL A 222 3.88 2.69 7.16
C VAL A 222 5.04 3.67 7.06
N ALA A 223 5.08 4.72 7.90
CA ALA A 223 6.23 5.63 7.98
C ALA A 223 7.49 4.94 8.52
N LEU A 224 7.37 3.92 9.37
CA LEU A 224 8.53 3.15 9.83
C LEU A 224 9.20 2.35 8.71
N ILE A 225 8.47 1.96 7.67
CA ILE A 225 9.04 1.24 6.51
C ILE A 225 9.26 2.12 5.28
N ALA A 226 8.82 3.38 5.30
CA ALA A 226 9.02 4.31 4.19
C ALA A 226 10.54 4.50 3.92
N PRO A 227 10.95 4.69 2.66
CA PRO A 227 12.36 4.89 2.33
C PRO A 227 12.89 6.15 3.02
N LYS A 228 14.16 6.10 3.45
CA LYS A 228 14.82 7.24 4.09
C LYS A 228 16.13 7.61 3.42
N TRP A 229 16.43 8.91 3.45
CA TRP A 229 17.70 9.48 3.02
C TRP A 229 18.40 10.10 4.24
N PRO A 230 19.40 9.43 4.83
CA PRO A 230 20.11 9.95 6.02
C PRO A 230 21.20 10.99 5.70
N GLY A 231 21.24 11.53 4.48
CA GLY A 231 22.20 12.58 4.09
C GLY A 231 23.44 12.09 3.35
N GLY A 232 23.39 10.91 2.70
CA GLY A 232 24.53 10.32 1.98
C GLY A 232 24.16 9.67 0.64
N LEU A 233 25.07 8.85 0.10
CA LEU A 233 24.94 8.23 -1.24
C LEU A 233 23.88 7.11 -1.36
N ARG A 234 23.26 6.67 -0.25
CA ARG A 234 22.40 5.48 -0.24
C ARG A 234 21.10 5.71 0.52
N VAL A 235 19.99 5.48 -0.16
CA VAL A 235 18.65 5.39 0.45
C VAL A 235 18.53 4.11 1.26
N ILE A 236 18.01 4.21 2.47
CA ILE A 236 17.58 3.07 3.27
C ILE A 236 16.24 2.61 2.71
N ARG A 237 16.22 1.41 2.12
CA ARG A 237 15.06 0.93 1.35
C ARG A 237 13.97 0.31 2.23
N PRO A 238 12.70 0.26 1.76
CA PRO A 238 11.58 -0.28 2.53
C PRO A 238 11.75 -1.72 2.98
N VAL A 239 12.28 -2.61 2.14
CA VAL A 239 12.50 -4.02 2.52
C VAL A 239 13.53 -4.14 3.63
N ARG A 240 14.60 -3.33 3.60
CA ARG A 240 15.57 -3.27 4.71
C ARG A 240 14.88 -2.88 6.01
N ARG A 241 14.09 -1.81 5.98
CA ARG A 241 13.39 -1.28 7.17
C ARG A 241 12.36 -2.28 7.71
N LEU A 242 11.65 -2.98 6.83
CA LEU A 242 10.76 -4.07 7.20
C LEU A 242 11.51 -5.21 7.91
N ILE A 243 12.61 -5.71 7.34
CA ILE A 243 13.38 -6.82 7.94
C ILE A 243 13.94 -6.41 9.31
N VAL A 244 14.48 -5.20 9.39
CA VAL A 244 14.98 -4.60 10.63
C VAL A 244 13.87 -4.50 11.69
N LEU A 245 12.68 -4.02 11.30
CA LEU A 245 11.52 -3.94 12.17
C LEU A 245 11.09 -5.34 12.65
N SER A 246 10.96 -6.31 11.75
CA SER A 246 10.56 -7.67 12.10
C SER A 246 11.51 -8.34 13.10
N PHE A 247 12.82 -8.27 12.86
CA PHE A 247 13.83 -8.76 13.81
C PHE A 247 13.65 -8.10 15.18
N SER A 248 13.48 -6.79 15.19
CA SER A 248 13.42 -5.99 16.41
C SER A 248 12.15 -6.24 17.21
N LEU A 249 11.03 -6.51 16.53
CA LEU A 249 9.80 -6.94 17.18
C LEU A 249 9.97 -8.29 17.88
N HIS A 250 10.58 -9.29 17.23
CA HIS A 250 10.87 -10.57 17.89
C HIS A 250 11.85 -10.41 19.06
N HIS A 251 12.88 -9.58 18.91
CA HIS A 251 13.80 -9.25 19.99
C HIS A 251 13.05 -8.60 21.17
N TRP A 252 12.18 -7.63 20.91
CA TRP A 252 11.38 -6.97 21.94
C TRP A 252 10.45 -7.96 22.64
N VAL A 253 9.74 -8.82 21.91
CA VAL A 253 8.87 -9.85 22.51
C VAL A 253 9.68 -10.74 23.46
N ARG A 254 10.90 -11.12 23.06
CA ARG A 254 11.77 -12.01 23.84
C ARG A 254 12.42 -11.39 25.07
N TYR A 255 12.98 -10.20 24.91
CA TYR A 255 13.83 -9.58 25.91
C TYR A 255 13.15 -8.41 26.63
N LYS A 256 11.93 -8.04 26.22
CA LYS A 256 11.17 -6.88 26.71
C LYS A 256 11.97 -5.57 26.64
N ARG A 257 12.87 -5.49 25.65
CA ARG A 257 13.68 -4.30 25.34
C ARG A 257 14.01 -4.26 23.85
N TRP A 258 14.19 -3.06 23.33
CA TRP A 258 14.69 -2.87 21.97
C TRP A 258 16.16 -3.26 21.84
N PRO A 259 16.61 -3.66 20.65
CA PRO A 259 18.03 -3.66 20.31
C PRO A 259 18.64 -2.26 20.52
N ASP A 260 19.89 -2.21 20.99
CA ASP A 260 20.61 -0.94 21.22
C ASP A 260 20.83 -0.15 19.93
N ARG A 261 20.82 -0.83 18.77
CA ARG A 261 20.94 -0.25 17.43
C ARG A 261 20.15 -1.06 16.40
N ALA A 262 19.92 -0.47 15.23
CA ALA A 262 19.31 -1.17 14.11
C ALA A 262 20.13 -2.42 13.72
N PRO A 263 19.53 -3.62 13.70
CA PRO A 263 20.23 -4.85 13.33
C PRO A 263 20.79 -4.79 11.90
N GLY A 264 22.05 -5.21 11.76
CA GLY A 264 22.73 -5.34 10.47
C GLY A 264 22.46 -6.67 9.77
N ALA A 265 22.87 -6.79 8.50
CA ALA A 265 22.69 -8.01 7.71
C ALA A 265 23.32 -9.25 8.39
N THR A 266 24.48 -9.08 9.05
CA THR A 266 25.15 -10.15 9.81
C THR A 266 24.33 -10.61 11.00
N GLU A 267 23.79 -9.69 11.79
CA GLU A 267 22.99 -10.00 12.98
C GLU A 267 21.68 -10.70 12.59
N VAL A 268 21.05 -10.26 11.49
CA VAL A 268 19.85 -10.89 10.94
C VAL A 268 20.15 -12.29 10.39
N SER A 269 21.20 -12.48 9.58
CA SER A 269 21.51 -13.79 8.99
C SER A 269 21.86 -14.85 10.05
N GLN A 270 22.43 -14.45 11.19
CA GLN A 270 22.71 -15.37 12.30
C GLN A 270 21.45 -15.97 12.93
N LYS A 271 20.27 -15.36 12.71
CA LYS A 271 18.98 -15.82 13.22
C LYS A 271 18.12 -16.52 12.18
N LEU A 272 18.55 -16.50 10.92
CA LEU A 272 17.83 -17.08 9.78
C LEU A 272 18.63 -18.26 9.22
N SER A 273 18.25 -19.47 9.63
CA SER A 273 18.90 -20.72 9.21
C SER A 273 18.94 -20.93 7.70
N SER A 274 17.97 -20.40 6.95
CA SER A 274 17.89 -20.61 5.51
C SER A 274 18.35 -19.43 4.66
N TRP A 275 18.91 -18.40 5.29
CA TRP A 275 19.35 -17.18 4.61
C TRP A 275 20.79 -16.85 4.98
N ASP A 276 21.68 -16.87 3.99
CA ASP A 276 23.06 -16.45 4.22
C ASP A 276 23.19 -14.92 4.32
N ARG A 277 24.36 -14.46 4.78
CA ARG A 277 24.66 -13.04 4.94
C ARG A 277 24.55 -12.26 3.62
N GLN A 278 24.97 -12.87 2.50
CA GLN A 278 24.99 -12.20 1.20
C GLN A 278 23.57 -11.96 0.71
N ASP A 279 22.68 -12.93 0.89
CA ASP A 279 21.28 -12.81 0.57
C ASP A 279 20.58 -11.70 1.35
N ILE A 280 20.82 -11.61 2.66
CA ILE A 280 20.28 -10.52 3.48
C ILE A 280 20.86 -9.17 3.06
N ALA A 281 22.16 -9.11 2.75
CA ALA A 281 22.80 -7.90 2.25
C ALA A 281 22.18 -7.44 0.90
N ASN A 282 21.93 -8.37 -0.02
CA ASN A 282 21.29 -8.11 -1.31
C ASN A 282 19.81 -7.68 -1.16
N LEU A 283 19.12 -8.13 -0.11
CA LEU A 283 17.79 -7.61 0.21
C LEU A 283 17.85 -6.19 0.77
N PHE A 284 18.87 -5.91 1.59
CA PHE A 284 19.06 -4.60 2.22
C PHE A 284 19.41 -3.51 1.21
N ASP A 285 20.24 -3.84 0.21
CA ASP A 285 20.63 -2.92 -0.85
C ASP A 285 19.63 -2.85 -2.01
N GLY A 286 18.67 -3.79 -2.03
CA GLY A 286 17.60 -3.91 -3.02
C GLY A 286 18.01 -4.54 -4.36
N THR A 287 19.17 -5.20 -4.43
CA THR A 287 19.62 -5.98 -5.59
C THR A 287 18.89 -7.32 -5.71
N LYS A 288 18.46 -7.91 -4.57
CA LYS A 288 17.55 -9.06 -4.50
C LYS A 288 16.12 -8.58 -4.20
N ARG A 289 15.13 -9.19 -4.83
CA ARG A 289 13.71 -8.91 -4.60
C ARG A 289 13.17 -9.82 -3.52
N LEU A 290 12.56 -9.23 -2.48
CA LEU A 290 11.81 -9.98 -1.49
C LEU A 290 10.42 -10.32 -2.03
N ARG A 291 10.01 -11.58 -1.93
CA ARG A 291 8.62 -12.01 -2.19
C ARG A 291 7.92 -12.24 -0.86
N LEU A 292 6.59 -12.17 -0.86
CA LEU A 292 5.81 -12.38 0.34
C LEU A 292 6.01 -13.78 0.96
N PRO A 293 6.05 -14.89 0.20
CA PRO A 293 6.34 -16.21 0.78
C PRO A 293 7.73 -16.32 1.40
N ASP A 294 8.71 -15.59 0.83
CA ASP A 294 10.06 -15.54 1.39
C ASP A 294 10.06 -14.81 2.75
N PHE A 295 9.29 -13.72 2.85
CA PHE A 295 9.11 -12.98 4.10
C PHE A 295 8.36 -13.79 5.16
N GLU A 296 7.33 -14.55 4.77
CA GLU A 296 6.62 -15.48 5.67
C GLU A 296 7.60 -16.48 6.28
N LYS A 297 8.45 -17.11 5.46
CA LYS A 297 9.50 -18.01 5.94
C LYS A 297 10.49 -17.32 6.88
N MET A 298 10.93 -16.11 6.55
CA MET A 298 11.80 -15.33 7.44
C MET A 298 11.14 -15.05 8.79
N TRP A 299 9.85 -14.69 8.78
CA TRP A 299 9.09 -14.41 9.99
C TRP A 299 9.03 -15.64 10.91
N ASP A 300 8.72 -16.80 10.34
CA ASP A 300 8.62 -18.06 11.10
C ASP A 300 9.98 -18.50 11.67
N GLU A 301 11.06 -18.32 10.90
CA GLU A 301 12.42 -18.60 11.38
C GLU A 301 12.84 -17.66 12.51
N LEU A 302 12.53 -16.36 12.41
CA LEU A 302 12.77 -15.42 13.52
C LEU A 302 11.96 -15.83 14.75
N GLY A 303 10.66 -16.13 14.59
CA GLY A 303 9.81 -16.59 15.69
C GLY A 303 10.36 -17.84 16.39
N SER A 304 10.85 -18.81 15.61
CA SER A 304 11.48 -20.03 16.10
C SER A 304 12.80 -19.74 16.81
N CYS A 305 13.65 -18.88 16.25
CA CYS A 305 14.96 -18.56 16.80
C CYS A 305 14.87 -17.76 18.11
N PHE A 306 13.92 -16.84 18.22
CA PHE A 306 13.68 -16.07 19.44
C PHE A 306 12.82 -16.84 20.47
N GLY A 307 12.20 -17.96 20.08
CA GLY A 307 11.53 -18.89 21.01
C GLY A 307 10.09 -18.53 21.40
N HIS A 308 9.37 -17.76 20.56
CA HIS A 308 8.02 -17.25 20.85
C HIS A 308 7.02 -17.45 19.71
N GLY A 309 7.07 -18.60 19.05
CA GLY A 309 6.48 -18.88 17.72
C GLY A 309 4.97 -18.66 17.51
N TRP A 310 4.23 -18.06 18.44
CA TRP A 310 2.79 -17.82 18.31
C TRP A 310 2.27 -16.54 19.01
N GLU A 311 3.11 -15.83 19.79
CA GLU A 311 2.64 -14.65 20.55
C GLU A 311 2.49 -13.40 19.66
N LEU A 312 3.21 -13.33 18.54
CA LEU A 312 3.23 -12.18 17.65
C LEU A 312 2.75 -12.55 16.25
N SER A 313 1.68 -11.91 15.80
CA SER A 313 1.25 -12.00 14.40
C SER A 313 2.22 -11.25 13.49
N GLY A 314 2.54 -11.84 12.35
CA GLY A 314 3.46 -11.24 11.38
C GLY A 314 2.93 -9.94 10.76
N PRO A 315 3.81 -8.95 10.49
CA PRO A 315 3.45 -7.69 9.86
C PRO A 315 3.28 -7.88 8.35
N PHE A 316 2.52 -8.89 7.90
CA PHE A 316 2.44 -9.29 6.49
C PHE A 316 1.84 -8.20 5.58
N ALA A 317 0.83 -7.45 6.02
CA ALA A 317 0.31 -6.31 5.26
C ALA A 317 1.35 -5.21 5.12
N LEU A 318 2.13 -4.96 6.18
CA LEU A 318 3.25 -4.02 6.12
C LEU A 318 4.33 -4.53 5.17
N ALA A 319 4.59 -5.83 5.14
CA ALA A 319 5.51 -6.45 4.21
C ALA A 319 5.07 -6.28 2.75
N ARG A 320 3.78 -6.49 2.48
CA ARG A 320 3.17 -6.25 1.17
C ARG A 320 3.35 -4.81 0.70
N ILE A 321 3.12 -3.84 1.59
CA ILE A 321 3.35 -2.41 1.32
C ILE A 321 4.83 -2.16 1.04
N ALA A 322 5.75 -2.64 1.89
CA ALA A 322 7.19 -2.45 1.71
C ALA A 322 7.70 -3.03 0.39
N ILE A 323 7.24 -4.24 0.02
CA ILE A 323 7.62 -4.93 -1.21
C ILE A 323 7.12 -4.15 -2.44
N ALA A 324 5.86 -3.69 -2.43
CA ALA A 324 5.32 -2.86 -3.50
C ALA A 324 6.05 -1.51 -3.61
N TRP A 325 6.28 -0.84 -2.48
CA TRP A 325 6.96 0.45 -2.41
C TRP A 325 8.39 0.39 -2.95
N GLN A 326 9.16 -0.63 -2.53
CA GLN A 326 10.53 -0.80 -2.98
C GLN A 326 10.63 -0.97 -4.50
N ARG A 327 9.59 -1.52 -5.14
CA ARG A 327 9.59 -1.75 -6.58
C ARG A 327 9.06 -0.57 -7.39
N GLU A 328 7.98 0.07 -6.92
CA GLU A 328 7.26 1.06 -7.71
C GLU A 328 7.64 2.51 -7.37
N MET A 329 8.10 2.75 -6.14
CA MET A 329 8.37 4.11 -5.64
C MET A 329 9.87 4.36 -5.39
N ILE A 330 10.74 3.43 -5.82
CA ILE A 330 12.18 3.63 -5.92
C ILE A 330 12.58 3.38 -7.37
N VAL A 331 12.91 4.45 -8.08
CA VAL A 331 13.30 4.40 -9.48
C VAL A 331 14.82 4.26 -9.55
N VAL A 332 15.30 3.16 -10.12
CA VAL A 332 16.71 2.90 -10.40
C VAL A 332 16.98 2.95 -11.91
N GLY A 333 18.14 3.46 -12.30
CA GLY A 333 18.61 3.46 -13.68
C GLY A 333 19.09 2.09 -14.15
N PRO A 334 19.41 1.95 -15.45
CA PRO A 334 19.98 0.72 -16.01
C PRO A 334 21.29 0.29 -15.32
N ASP A 335 22.06 1.26 -14.81
CA ASP A 335 23.31 1.06 -14.07
C ASP A 335 23.08 0.82 -12.56
N GLN A 336 21.84 0.50 -12.15
CA GLN A 336 21.42 0.33 -10.75
C GLN A 336 21.59 1.58 -9.87
N LYS A 337 21.91 2.75 -10.45
CA LYS A 337 21.97 3.99 -9.68
C LYS A 337 20.57 4.50 -9.38
N LEU A 338 20.39 4.99 -8.17
CA LEU A 338 19.15 5.63 -7.75
C LEU A 338 18.89 6.88 -8.61
N ARG A 339 17.71 6.96 -9.22
CA ARG A 339 17.23 8.13 -9.96
C ARG A 339 16.29 8.99 -9.14
N SER A 340 15.31 8.36 -8.49
CA SER A 340 14.36 9.04 -7.61
C SER A 340 13.71 8.04 -6.65
N PHE A 341 13.11 8.54 -5.60
CA PHE A 341 12.33 7.76 -4.65
C PHE A 341 11.29 8.66 -3.97
N THR A 342 10.19 8.06 -3.51
CA THR A 342 9.11 8.78 -2.82
C THR A 342 9.20 8.58 -1.31
N THR A 343 9.35 9.67 -0.56
CA THR A 343 9.25 9.70 0.90
C THR A 343 7.86 10.08 1.37
N LEU A 344 7.56 9.84 2.65
CA LEU A 344 6.38 10.40 3.30
C LEU A 344 6.73 11.74 3.94
N GLY A 345 5.90 12.74 3.70
CA GLY A 345 6.01 14.05 4.30
C GLY A 345 4.94 14.31 5.37
N GLU A 346 4.79 15.58 5.70
CA GLU A 346 3.80 16.05 6.66
C GLU A 346 2.36 15.83 6.17
N ASP A 347 2.15 15.80 4.85
CA ASP A 347 0.88 15.44 4.20
C ASP A 347 0.37 14.07 4.67
N TYR A 348 1.22 13.06 4.60
CA TYR A 348 0.88 11.73 5.06
C TYR A 348 0.65 11.68 6.57
N HIS A 349 1.49 12.36 7.36
CA HIS A 349 1.37 12.38 8.81
C HIS A 349 0.09 13.09 9.28
N ALA A 350 -0.37 14.13 8.58
CA ALA A 350 -1.66 14.76 8.81
C ALA A 350 -2.82 13.81 8.53
N LEU A 351 -2.80 13.10 7.39
CA LEU A 351 -3.80 12.06 7.07
C LEU A 351 -3.84 10.96 8.14
N TRP A 352 -2.67 10.44 8.52
CA TRP A 352 -2.57 9.41 9.55
C TRP A 352 -3.14 9.88 10.90
N ARG A 353 -2.75 11.07 11.38
CA ARG A 353 -3.26 11.63 12.63
C ARG A 353 -4.78 11.80 12.60
N TRP A 354 -5.30 12.31 11.49
CA TRP A 354 -6.73 12.44 11.27
C TRP A 354 -7.45 11.09 11.31
N ARG A 355 -6.99 10.10 10.55
CA ARG A 355 -7.58 8.74 10.56
C ARG A 355 -7.46 8.06 11.92
N HIS A 356 -6.35 8.27 12.61
CA HIS A 356 -6.15 7.76 13.96
C HIS A 356 -7.12 8.40 14.97
N SER A 357 -7.43 9.69 14.84
CA SER A 357 -8.38 10.40 15.70
C SER A 357 -9.83 9.92 15.54
N GLN A 358 -10.17 9.34 14.39
CA GLN A 358 -11.50 8.79 14.10
C GLN A 358 -11.74 7.41 14.73
N ARG A 359 -10.72 6.82 15.35
CA ARG A 359 -10.84 5.49 15.94
C ARG A 359 -11.69 5.53 17.20
N PRO A 360 -12.47 4.48 17.46
CA PRO A 360 -13.07 4.29 18.77
C PRO A 360 -11.98 4.36 19.85
N PRO A 361 -12.24 5.01 20.99
CA PRO A 361 -11.29 5.00 22.10
C PRO A 361 -11.01 3.55 22.50
N ALA A 362 -9.76 3.28 22.88
CA ALA A 362 -9.39 1.96 23.38
C ALA A 362 -10.29 1.60 24.58
N PRO A 363 -10.69 0.32 24.72
CA PRO A 363 -11.52 -0.09 25.84
C PRO A 363 -10.84 0.27 27.17
N PRO A 364 -11.61 0.61 28.22
CA PRO A 364 -11.06 0.91 29.54
C PRO A 364 -10.14 -0.21 30.03
N GLY A 365 -8.92 0.13 30.43
CA GLY A 365 -7.91 -0.84 30.88
C GLY A 365 -7.03 -1.43 29.76
N ALA A 366 -7.21 -1.03 28.50
CA ALA A 366 -6.20 -1.29 27.48
C ALA A 366 -4.84 -0.72 27.93
N PRO A 367 -3.73 -1.46 27.72
CA PRO A 367 -2.40 -0.93 28.01
C PRO A 367 -2.25 0.40 27.29
N GLN A 368 -2.02 1.48 28.04
CA GLN A 368 -1.58 2.73 27.43
C GLN A 368 -0.10 2.56 27.13
N GLY A 369 0.34 2.96 25.93
CA GLY A 369 1.71 2.77 25.49
C GLY A 369 2.70 3.43 26.46
N ARG A 370 3.41 2.63 27.26
CA ARG A 370 4.39 3.11 28.25
C ARG A 370 5.81 3.05 27.71
N ASP A 371 6.08 2.10 26.82
CA ASP A 371 7.40 1.88 26.25
C ASP A 371 7.63 2.83 25.07
N GLN A 372 8.83 3.35 24.90
CA GLN A 372 9.14 4.26 23.79
C GLN A 372 9.60 3.50 22.54
N TRP A 373 9.31 4.06 21.37
CA TRP A 373 9.93 3.60 20.12
C TRP A 373 11.43 3.92 20.14
N PRO A 374 12.30 3.04 19.64
CA PRO A 374 13.72 3.31 19.58
C PRO A 374 14.03 4.37 18.51
N LEU A 375 14.88 5.33 18.85
CA LEU A 375 15.24 6.47 17.99
C LEU A 375 15.79 6.03 16.62
N TRP A 376 16.54 4.92 16.55
CA TRP A 376 17.09 4.44 15.28
C TRP A 376 16.03 3.87 14.31
N LEU A 377 14.78 3.64 14.74
CA LEU A 377 13.65 3.41 13.83
C LEU A 377 13.15 4.73 13.23
N GLU A 378 13.38 5.85 13.92
CA GLU A 378 13.02 7.21 13.54
C GLU A 378 14.06 7.88 12.63
N ASP A 379 15.30 7.39 12.68
CA ASP A 379 16.37 7.68 11.74
C ASP A 379 16.30 6.78 10.48
#